data_AF-A0A0C9YXV9-F1
#
_entry.id   AF-A0A0C9YXV9-F1
#
_cell.length_a   1.000
_cell.length_b   1.000
_cell.length_c   1.000
_cell.angle_alpha   90.00
_cell.angle_beta   90.00
_cell.angle_gamma   90.00
#
_symmetry.space_group_name_H-M   'P 1'
#
loop_
_entity.id
_entity.type
_entity.pdbx_description
1 polymer ?
#
loop_
_entity_poly.entity_id
_entity_poly.type
_entity_poly.pdbx_seq_one_letter_code
_entity_poly.pdbx_strand_id
1 'polypeptide(L)'
;LAKSSIVCYNFPDNVLFPGEERQPRPKSGSKGISDLALAECGTLIAALTDKSKHGLHFVVKPDVHDALYYSRSPVIYGAPPDPESKHSFAKRMYANLKCDRNGAAQKSSAAATRLKRK
;
A
#
# COMPACT_ATOMS: atom_id res chain seq x y z
N LEU A 1 8.59 -15.05 22.16
CA LEU A 1 8.48 -14.11 21.02
C LEU A 1 7.53 -14.70 19.98
N ALA A 2 6.72 -13.87 19.33
CA ALA A 2 5.76 -14.33 18.32
C ALA A 2 6.50 -14.97 17.13
N LYS A 3 6.26 -16.25 16.88
CA LYS A 3 6.86 -17.01 15.76
C LYS A 3 6.18 -16.72 14.41
N SER A 4 5.29 -15.74 14.37
CA SER A 4 4.51 -15.44 13.17
C SER A 4 4.22 -13.96 13.09
N SER A 5 4.41 -13.41 11.90
CA SER A 5 4.11 -12.03 11.59
C SER A 5 3.04 -11.94 10.50
N ILE A 6 2.39 -10.80 10.41
CA ILE A 6 1.36 -10.55 9.40
C ILE A 6 1.87 -9.48 8.45
N VAL A 7 1.69 -9.71 7.15
CA VAL A 7 1.98 -8.74 6.11
C VAL A 7 0.69 -8.40 5.38
N CYS A 8 0.44 -7.11 5.17
CA CYS A 8 -0.66 -6.62 4.36
C CYS A 8 -0.21 -6.44 2.90
N TYR A 9 -1.01 -6.90 1.95
CA TYR A 9 -0.78 -6.74 0.52
C TYR A 9 -1.93 -6.00 -0.14
N ASN A 10 -1.62 -5.32 -1.25
CA ASN A 10 -2.54 -4.56 -2.07
C ASN A 10 -3.30 -3.46 -1.31
N PHE A 11 -2.63 -2.78 -0.38
CA PHE A 11 -3.22 -1.62 0.28
C PHE A 11 -3.39 -0.47 -0.75
N PRO A 12 -4.56 0.18 -0.84
CA PRO A 12 -4.85 1.16 -1.89
C PRO A 12 -3.83 2.34 -1.93
N ASP A 13 -3.28 2.64 -3.11
CA ASP A 13 -2.21 3.64 -3.30
C ASP A 13 -2.63 5.08 -2.94
N ASN A 14 -3.91 5.40 -3.17
CA ASN A 14 -4.52 6.70 -2.93
C ASN A 14 -5.06 6.88 -1.49
N VAL A 15 -4.81 5.92 -0.60
CA VAL A 15 -5.17 6.01 0.83
C VAL A 15 -3.88 6.10 1.65
N LEU A 16 -3.92 6.90 2.73
CA LEU A 16 -2.82 6.95 3.68
C LEU A 16 -2.64 5.58 4.34
N PHE A 17 -1.40 5.13 4.45
CA PHE A 17 -1.12 3.94 5.23
C PHE A 17 -1.38 4.18 6.72
N PRO A 18 -1.68 3.13 7.49
CA PRO A 18 -1.82 3.25 8.94
C PRO A 18 -0.55 3.86 9.57
N GLY A 19 -0.69 4.99 10.26
CA GLY A 19 0.44 5.71 10.86
C GLY A 19 1.25 6.58 9.89
N GLU A 20 0.92 6.57 8.60
CA GLU A 20 1.39 7.59 7.65
C GLU A 20 0.67 8.90 7.96
N GLU A 21 1.39 10.00 7.85
CA GLU A 21 0.89 11.29 8.27
C GLU A 21 0.65 12.20 7.08
N ARG A 22 -0.51 12.84 7.07
CA ARG A 22 -0.88 13.78 6.02
C ARG A 22 0.04 14.99 6.05
N GLN A 23 0.48 15.41 4.86
CA GLN A 23 1.27 16.63 4.67
C GLN A 23 0.47 17.65 3.85
N PRO A 24 0.39 18.93 4.30
CA PRO A 24 0.86 19.43 5.58
C PRO A 24 0.08 18.84 6.77
N ARG A 25 0.74 18.64 7.92
CA ARG A 25 0.09 18.16 9.15
C ARG A 25 -1.10 19.05 9.50
N PRO A 26 -2.31 18.49 9.69
CA PRO A 26 -3.44 19.26 10.20
C PRO A 26 -3.11 19.83 11.59
N LYS A 27 -3.53 21.08 11.86
CA LYS A 27 -3.36 21.71 13.19
C LYS A 27 -4.11 20.97 14.31
N SER A 28 -5.22 20.34 13.93
CA SER A 28 -6.00 19.42 14.77
C SER A 28 -5.44 18.02 14.57
N GLY A 29 -4.59 17.55 15.48
CA GLY A 29 -3.88 16.28 15.38
C GLY A 29 -4.77 15.05 15.58
N SER A 30 -5.67 14.79 14.64
CA SER A 30 -6.28 13.47 14.51
C SER A 30 -5.19 12.44 14.15
N LYS A 31 -5.48 11.17 14.47
CA LYS A 31 -4.58 10.05 14.17
C LYS A 31 -5.41 8.91 13.58
N GLY A 32 -4.85 8.24 12.59
CA GLY A 32 -5.39 6.99 12.06
C GLY A 32 -6.57 7.22 11.11
N ILE A 33 -7.67 6.48 11.31
CA ILE A 33 -8.80 6.52 10.38
C ILE A 33 -9.45 7.92 10.27
N SER A 34 -9.37 8.71 11.34
CA SER A 34 -9.88 10.09 11.36
C SER A 34 -9.09 11.04 10.46
N ASP A 35 -7.88 10.67 10.03
CA ASP A 35 -7.09 11.45 9.07
C ASP A 35 -7.52 11.22 7.62
N LEU A 36 -8.34 10.19 7.38
CA LEU A 36 -8.83 9.87 6.05
C LEU A 36 -9.98 10.82 5.66
N ALA A 37 -9.87 11.40 4.47
CA ALA A 37 -10.97 12.06 3.81
C ALA A 37 -12.06 11.04 3.44
N LEU A 38 -13.29 11.52 3.27
CA LEU A 38 -14.44 10.65 2.93
C LEU A 38 -14.18 9.78 1.68
N ALA A 39 -13.52 10.33 0.66
CA ALA A 39 -13.15 9.60 -0.56
C ALA A 39 -12.12 8.48 -0.29
N GLU A 40 -11.18 8.71 0.63
CA GLU A 40 -10.19 7.70 1.03
C GLU A 40 -10.86 6.59 1.86
N CYS A 41 -11.78 6.94 2.76
CA CYS A 41 -12.61 5.97 3.47
C CYS A 41 -13.41 5.08 2.51
N GLY A 42 -14.07 5.68 1.52
CA GLY A 42 -14.81 4.93 0.49
C GLY A 42 -13.91 3.97 -0.29
N THR A 43 -12.69 4.41 -0.64
CA THR A 43 -11.71 3.55 -1.32
C THR A 43 -11.24 2.40 -0.42
N LEU A 44 -10.96 2.69 0.85
CA LEU A 44 -10.54 1.67 1.81
C LEU A 44 -11.64 0.62 2.03
N ILE A 45 -12.90 1.04 2.16
CA ILE A 45 -14.05 0.13 2.26
C ILE A 45 -14.15 -0.74 1.02
N ALA A 46 -14.07 -0.13 -0.17
CA ALA A 46 -14.11 -0.88 -1.44
C ALA A 46 -13.00 -1.95 -1.48
N ALA A 47 -11.76 -1.58 -1.11
CA ALA A 47 -10.63 -2.50 -1.05
C ALA A 47 -10.82 -3.64 -0.03
N LEU A 48 -11.39 -3.35 1.15
CA LEU A 48 -11.70 -4.36 2.18
C LEU A 48 -12.84 -5.30 1.76
N THR A 49 -13.76 -4.83 0.94
CA THR A 49 -14.88 -5.63 0.41
C THR A 49 -14.56 -6.39 -0.87
N ASP A 50 -13.45 -6.07 -1.53
CA ASP A 50 -13.03 -6.75 -2.75
C ASP A 50 -12.56 -8.18 -2.44
N LYS A 51 -13.35 -9.15 -2.92
CA LYS A 51 -13.07 -10.59 -2.80
C LYS A 51 -12.26 -11.14 -3.97
N SER A 52 -11.81 -10.28 -4.90
CA SER A 52 -10.95 -10.68 -5.99
C SER A 52 -9.62 -11.21 -5.46
N LYS A 53 -8.92 -12.01 -6.28
CA LYS A 53 -7.57 -12.50 -5.95
C LYS A 53 -6.55 -11.37 -5.79
N HIS A 54 -6.87 -10.17 -6.26
CA HIS A 54 -6.02 -8.99 -6.21
C HIS A 54 -6.48 -7.97 -5.15
N GLY A 55 -7.52 -8.29 -4.38
CA GLY A 55 -8.01 -7.46 -3.28
C GLY A 55 -6.99 -7.31 -2.16
N LEU A 56 -7.27 -6.38 -1.25
CA LEU A 56 -6.50 -6.18 -0.03
C LEU A 56 -6.58 -7.43 0.84
N HIS A 57 -5.44 -7.96 1.26
CA HIS A 57 -5.41 -9.18 2.08
C HIS A 57 -4.23 -9.21 3.05
N PHE A 58 -4.38 -10.03 4.08
CA PHE A 58 -3.39 -10.23 5.14
C PHE A 58 -2.87 -11.65 5.08
N VAL A 59 -1.54 -11.80 5.12
CA VAL A 59 -0.88 -13.11 5.06
C VAL A 59 -0.04 -13.30 6.31
N VAL A 60 -0.29 -14.41 7.02
CA VAL A 60 0.59 -14.86 8.09
C VAL A 60 1.87 -15.43 7.47
N LYS A 61 3.01 -14.92 7.91
CA LYS A 61 4.35 -15.31 7.49
C LYS A 61 5.14 -15.73 8.73
N PRO A 62 5.35 -17.04 8.95
CA PRO A 62 6.04 -17.54 10.14
C PRO A 62 7.52 -17.13 10.19
N ASP A 63 8.22 -17.19 9.05
CA ASP A 63 9.69 -17.12 9.04
C ASP A 63 10.28 -15.74 8.70
N VAL A 64 9.47 -14.69 8.71
CA VAL A 64 9.91 -13.33 8.31
C VAL A 64 9.91 -12.34 9.47
N HIS A 65 9.65 -12.80 10.70
CA HIS A 65 9.50 -11.92 11.86
C HIS A 65 10.66 -10.93 12.00
N ASP A 66 11.90 -11.42 11.99
CA ASP A 66 13.06 -10.57 12.20
C ASP A 66 13.27 -9.59 11.05
N ALA A 67 12.99 -10.01 9.81
CA ALA A 67 13.08 -9.13 8.66
C ALA A 67 12.08 -7.97 8.75
N LEU A 68 10.86 -8.23 9.22
CA LEU A 68 9.85 -7.19 9.44
C LEU A 68 10.19 -6.32 10.66
N TYR A 69 10.52 -6.95 11.79
CA TYR A 69 10.81 -6.27 13.06
C TYR A 69 11.99 -5.30 12.92
N TYR A 70 13.09 -5.74 12.30
CA TYR A 70 14.25 -4.89 12.02
C TYR A 70 14.09 -4.03 10.77
N SER A 71 12.87 -3.92 10.20
CA SER A 71 12.56 -3.08 9.03
C SER A 71 13.45 -3.36 7.79
N ARG A 72 13.90 -4.61 7.63
CA ARG A 72 14.59 -5.11 6.44
C ARG A 72 13.60 -5.51 5.34
N SER A 73 12.35 -5.71 5.71
CA SER A 73 11.25 -5.99 4.79
C SER A 73 10.00 -5.18 5.15
N PRO A 74 9.20 -4.77 4.15
CA PRO A 74 7.94 -4.08 4.38
C PRO A 74 6.88 -4.94 5.08
N VAL A 75 6.10 -4.30 5.95
CA VAL A 75 4.91 -4.86 6.61
C VAL A 75 3.62 -4.58 5.81
N ILE A 76 3.62 -3.55 4.96
CA ILE A 76 2.52 -3.24 4.03
C ILE A 76 3.09 -3.04 2.63
N TYR A 77 2.49 -3.73 1.66
CA TYR A 77 2.71 -3.53 0.24
C TYR A 77 1.47 -2.87 -0.37
N GLY A 78 1.67 -1.71 -0.99
CA GLY A 78 0.62 -1.01 -1.71
C GLY A 78 0.21 -1.74 -2.99
N ALA A 79 -1.02 -1.49 -3.43
CA ALA A 79 -1.50 -1.92 -4.72
C ALA A 79 -0.72 -1.21 -5.86
N PRO A 80 -0.52 -1.86 -7.01
CA PRO A 80 -0.02 -1.23 -8.21
C PRO A 80 -0.76 0.08 -8.51
N PRO A 81 -0.06 1.22 -8.71
CA PRO A 81 -0.69 2.47 -9.10
C PRO A 81 -1.43 2.31 -10.43
N ASP A 82 -2.50 3.10 -10.60
CA ASP A 82 -3.21 3.17 -11.87
C ASP A 82 -2.34 3.82 -12.95
N PRO A 83 -2.60 3.55 -14.25
CA PRO A 83 -1.78 4.06 -15.35
C PRO A 83 -1.66 5.59 -15.39
N GLU A 84 -2.66 6.30 -14.85
CA GLU A 84 -2.68 7.77 -14.80
C GLU A 84 -2.00 8.34 -13.54
N SER A 85 -1.54 7.48 -12.64
CA SER A 85 -0.75 7.90 -11.49
C SER A 85 0.58 8.50 -11.94
N LYS A 86 1.01 9.57 -11.27
CA LYS A 86 2.36 10.14 -11.43
C LYS A 86 3.48 9.23 -10.90
N HIS A 87 3.13 8.10 -10.31
CA HIS A 87 4.07 7.21 -9.64
C HIS A 87 4.18 5.88 -10.38
N SER A 88 5.41 5.53 -10.75
CA SER A 88 5.72 4.29 -11.48
C SER A 88 5.65 3.03 -10.61
N PHE A 89 5.62 3.18 -9.28
CA PHE A 89 5.68 2.06 -8.33
C PHE A 89 4.78 2.31 -7.10
N ALA A 90 4.25 1.22 -6.57
CA ALA A 90 3.43 1.20 -5.38
C ALA A 90 4.21 1.63 -4.13
N LYS A 91 3.51 2.26 -3.18
CA LYS A 91 4.05 2.53 -1.85
C LYS A 91 4.32 1.24 -1.08
N ARG A 92 5.29 1.25 -0.18
CA ARG A 92 5.52 0.21 0.84
C ARG A 92 5.79 0.85 2.19
N MET A 93 5.41 0.19 3.27
CA MET A 93 5.68 0.64 4.64
C MET A 93 6.44 -0.42 5.44
N TYR A 94 7.39 0.04 6.25
CA TYR A 94 8.20 -0.79 7.15
C TYR A 94 7.73 -0.64 8.59
N ALA A 95 8.18 -1.54 9.48
CA ALA A 95 7.77 -1.52 10.89
C ALA A 95 8.19 -0.23 11.63
N ASN A 96 9.23 0.45 11.15
CA ASN A 96 9.64 1.77 11.64
C ASN A 96 8.84 2.95 11.06
N LEU A 97 7.69 2.67 10.42
CA LEU A 97 6.77 3.64 9.78
C LEU A 97 7.34 4.39 8.57
N LYS A 98 8.58 4.13 8.17
CA LYS A 98 9.12 4.70 6.92
C LYS A 98 8.38 4.12 5.74
N CYS A 99 8.19 4.96 4.72
CA CYS A 99 7.59 4.57 3.46
C CYS A 99 8.55 4.80 2.30
N ASP A 100 8.51 3.92 1.29
CA ASP A 100 9.18 4.11 0.01
C ASP A 100 8.21 3.80 -1.14
N ARG A 101 8.62 4.07 -2.39
CA ARG A 101 7.89 3.68 -3.62
C ARG A 101 8.70 2.68 -4.44
N ASN A 102 9.05 1.56 -3.83
CA ASN A 102 9.76 0.44 -4.47
C ASN A 102 8.90 -0.83 -4.49
N GLY A 103 7.58 -0.68 -4.53
CA GLY A 103 6.61 -1.78 -4.60
C GLY A 103 6.35 -2.27 -6.02
N ALA A 104 5.19 -2.88 -6.21
CA ALA A 104 4.77 -3.37 -7.51
C ALA A 104 4.74 -2.23 -8.54
N ALA A 105 5.13 -2.54 -9.77
CA ALA A 105 5.11 -1.58 -10.87
C ALA A 105 3.68 -1.13 -11.17
N GLN A 106 3.55 0.10 -11.65
CA GLN A 106 2.32 0.67 -12.16
C GLN A 106 1.67 -0.24 -13.20
N LYS A 107 0.33 -0.29 -13.21
CA LYS A 107 -0.43 -1.06 -14.19
C LYS A 107 -0.14 -0.55 -15.60
N SER A 108 0.00 -1.46 -16.57
CA SER A 108 0.13 -1.08 -17.98
C SER A 108 -1.20 -0.54 -18.52
N SER A 109 -1.17 0.55 -19.26
CA SER A 109 -2.32 1.00 -20.06
C SER A 109 -2.47 0.12 -21.31
N ALA A 110 -3.70 -0.33 -21.60
CA ALA A 110 -4.01 -1.07 -22.83
C ALA A 110 -3.68 -0.26 -24.11
N ALA A 111 -3.74 1.07 -24.04
CA ALA A 111 -3.42 1.97 -25.16
C ALA A 111 -1.92 2.06 -25.49
N ALA A 112 -1.04 1.62 -24.58
CA ALA A 112 0.42 1.71 -24.74
C ALA A 112 1.03 0.58 -25.58
N THR A 113 0.23 -0.22 -26.30
CA THR A 113 0.73 -1.24 -27.22
C THR A 113 1.34 -0.57 -28.44
N ARG A 114 2.62 -0.18 -28.33
CA ARG A 114 3.43 0.22 -29.50
C ARG A 114 3.69 -1.02 -30.34
N LEU A 115 2.88 -1.22 -31.38
CA LEU A 115 3.16 -2.15 -32.48
C LEU A 115 4.53 -1.78 -33.08
N LYS A 116 5.55 -2.62 -32.87
CA LYS A 116 6.80 -2.51 -33.64
C LYS A 116 6.46 -2.75 -35.11
N ARG A 117 6.61 -1.72 -35.95
CA ARG A 117 6.67 -1.93 -37.40
C ARG A 117 7.91 -2.75 -37.71
N LYS A 118 7.71 -3.83 -38.47
CA LYS A 118 8.76 -4.70 -39.02
C LYS A 118 9.63 -3.94 -40.02
#